data_AF-A0A8X6RWH4-F1
#
_entry.id   AF-A0A8X6RWH4-F1
#
_cell.length_a   1.000
_cell.length_b   1.000
_cell.length_c   1.000
_cell.angle_alpha   90.00
_cell.angle_beta   90.00
_cell.angle_gamma   90.00
#
_symmetry.space_group_name_H-M   'P 1'
#
loop_
_entity.id
_entity.type
_entity.pdbx_description
1 polymer ?
#
loop_
_entity_poly.entity_id
_entity_poly.type
_entity_poly.pdbx_seq_one_letter_code
_entity_poly.pdbx_strand_id
1 'polypeptide(L)'
;MEHTVDEAHFHLNTQENSHNCRIWVTENPHSVHAKALHDTKVTVWGGFTVSFILGPCFFERVNPQELTTCPANGERYLEKLQT
;
A
#
# COMPACT_ATOMS: atom_id res chain seq x y z
N MET A 1 19.07 5.84 17.51
CA MET A 1 18.98 6.02 16.06
C MET A 1 17.50 6.06 15.74
N GLU A 2 16.94 7.25 15.53
CA GLU A 2 15.53 7.38 15.13
C GLU A 2 15.41 6.84 13.70
N HIS A 3 14.63 5.78 13.56
CA HIS A 3 14.21 5.24 12.28
C HIS A 3 12.77 5.66 12.07
N THR A 4 12.49 6.28 10.92
CA THR A 4 11.13 6.57 10.51
C THR A 4 10.65 5.38 9.70
N VAL A 5 9.57 4.74 10.15
CA VAL A 5 8.96 3.58 9.49
C VAL A 5 7.49 3.88 9.26
N ASP A 6 6.97 3.44 8.12
CA ASP A 6 5.56 3.64 7.76
C ASP A 6 5.08 2.52 6.82
N GLU A 7 3.76 2.44 6.65
CA GLU A 7 3.12 1.53 5.73
C GLU A 7 2.45 2.27 4.57
N ALA A 8 2.53 1.67 3.39
CA ALA A 8 1.81 2.14 2.21
C ALA A 8 1.06 0.99 1.52
N HIS A 9 -0.15 1.29 1.05
CA HIS A 9 -0.93 0.38 0.21
C HIS A 9 -0.83 0.78 -1.26
N PHE A 10 -0.46 -0.17 -2.12
CA PHE A 10 -0.42 0.00 -3.56
C PHE A 10 -1.48 -0.90 -4.19
N HIS A 11 -2.43 -0.29 -4.89
CA HIS A 11 -3.44 -1.03 -5.64
C HIS A 11 -2.81 -1.58 -6.94
N LEU A 12 -2.99 -2.88 -7.23
CA LEU A 12 -2.42 -3.54 -8.40
C LEU A 12 -3.29 -3.40 -9.65
N ASN A 13 -4.54 -2.99 -9.48
CA ASN A 13 -5.32 -2.55 -10.62
C ASN A 13 -4.89 -1.13 -11.04
N THR A 14 -5.21 -0.75 -12.27
CA THR A 14 -5.01 0.61 -12.77
C THR A 14 -6.02 1.60 -12.17
N GLN A 15 -6.39 1.49 -10.88
CA GLN A 15 -7.20 2.52 -10.25
C GLN A 15 -6.41 3.81 -10.17
N GLU A 16 -7.04 4.89 -10.61
CA GLU A 16 -6.46 6.21 -10.50
C GLU A 16 -6.29 6.59 -9.03
N ASN A 17 -5.19 7.27 -8.72
CA ASN A 17 -4.91 7.74 -7.37
C ASN A 17 -5.99 8.75 -6.95
N SER A 18 -6.98 8.28 -6.20
CA SER A 18 -8.09 9.10 -5.71
C SER A 18 -7.67 10.31 -4.87
N HIS A 19 -6.47 10.34 -4.29
CA HIS A 19 -5.95 11.55 -3.61
C HIS A 19 -5.58 12.68 -4.57
N ASN A 20 -5.25 12.37 -5.83
CA ASN A 20 -4.91 13.36 -6.86
C ASN A 20 -5.94 13.42 -8.01
N CYS A 21 -7.06 12.72 -7.91
CA CYS A 21 -8.14 12.77 -8.90
C CYS A 21 -8.93 14.08 -8.79
N ARG A 22 -8.41 15.16 -9.40
CA ARG A 22 -9.11 16.44 -9.51
C ARG A 22 -9.66 16.62 -10.92
N ILE A 23 -10.97 16.43 -11.06
CA ILE A 23 -11.69 16.69 -12.31
C ILE A 23 -11.98 18.19 -12.40
N TRP A 24 -11.43 18.86 -13.39
CA TRP A 24 -11.72 20.28 -13.66
C TRP A 24 -12.76 20.37 -14.78
N VAL A 25 -14.00 20.66 -14.40
CA VAL A 25 -15.12 20.87 -15.33
C VAL A 25 -15.97 22.05 -14.85
N THR A 26 -16.60 22.75 -15.79
CA THR A 26 -17.43 23.94 -15.51
C THR A 26 -18.75 23.61 -14.82
N GLU A 27 -19.21 22.36 -14.93
CA GLU A 27 -20.44 21.84 -14.32
C GLU A 27 -20.15 20.47 -13.69
N ASN A 28 -20.87 20.12 -12.62
CA ASN A 28 -20.70 18.83 -11.94
C ASN A 28 -20.95 17.68 -12.93
N PRO A 29 -19.98 16.77 -13.17
CA PRO A 29 -20.13 15.75 -14.20
C PRO A 29 -21.12 14.64 -13.81
N HIS A 30 -21.66 14.65 -12.58
CA HIS A 30 -22.55 13.63 -12.04
C HIS A 30 -22.03 12.18 -12.20
N SER A 31 -20.72 12.04 -12.40
CA SER A 31 -20.07 10.76 -12.65
C SER A 31 -19.82 10.04 -11.34
N VAL A 32 -20.39 8.85 -11.20
CA VAL A 32 -20.12 7.93 -10.10
C VAL A 32 -19.06 6.95 -10.57
N HIS A 33 -17.88 6.99 -9.96
CA HIS A 33 -16.85 5.99 -10.21
C HIS A 33 -17.06 4.81 -9.27
N ALA A 34 -17.39 3.65 -9.85
CA ALA A 34 -17.49 2.41 -9.09
C ALA A 34 -16.08 2.01 -8.61
N LYS A 35 -15.93 1.84 -7.29
CA LYS A 35 -14.71 1.31 -6.67
C LYS A 35 -14.92 -0.15 -6.31
N ALA A 36 -13.98 -1.01 -6.68
CA ALA A 36 -14.00 -2.40 -6.25
C ALA A 36 -13.87 -2.48 -4.72
N LEU A 37 -14.80 -3.20 -4.06
CA LEU A 37 -14.80 -3.39 -2.61
C LEU A 37 -13.61 -4.26 -2.15
N HIS A 38 -13.24 -5.24 -2.97
CA HIS A 38 -12.14 -6.18 -2.72
C HIS A 38 -11.12 -6.07 -3.83
N ASP A 39 -10.46 -4.92 -3.86
CA ASP A 39 -9.42 -4.68 -4.83
C ASP A 39 -8.10 -5.36 -4.43
N THR A 40 -7.40 -5.93 -5.41
CA THR A 40 -6.07 -6.50 -5.21
C THR A 40 -5.11 -5.36 -4.93
N LYS A 41 -4.53 -5.38 -3.74
CA LYS A 41 -3.51 -4.42 -3.30
C LYS A 41 -2.31 -5.15 -2.76
N VAL A 42 -1.21 -4.44 -2.60
CA VAL A 42 0.02 -4.85 -1.91
C VAL A 42 0.27 -3.88 -0.77
N THR A 43 0.58 -4.39 0.43
CA THR A 43 1.03 -3.58 1.56
C THR A 43 2.54 -3.64 1.64
N VAL A 44 3.17 -2.48 1.64
CA VAL A 44 4.62 -2.32 1.79
C VAL A 44 4.88 -1.65 3.11
N TRP A 45 5.76 -2.25 3.90
CA TRP A 45 6.38 -1.60 5.04
C TRP A 45 7.78 -1.16 4.64
N GLY A 46 8.13 0.08 4.96
CA GLY A 46 9.46 0.58 4.67
C GLY A 46 9.84 1.64 5.68
N GLY A 47 11.11 1.95 5.71
CA GLY A 47 11.59 3.03 6.56
C GLY A 47 12.87 3.64 6.04
N PHE A 48 13.33 4.66 6.73
CA PHE A 48 14.62 5.25 6.47
C PHE A 48 15.19 5.83 7.75
N THR A 49 16.51 5.98 7.73
CA THR A 49 17.26 6.76 8.70
C THR A 49 17.92 7.92 7.96
N VAL A 50 18.60 8.82 8.69
CA VAL A 50 19.45 9.86 8.09
C VAL A 50 20.57 9.29 7.20
N SER A 51 20.91 8.01 7.35
CA SER A 51 22.08 7.40 6.70
C SER A 51 21.76 6.34 5.66
N PHE A 52 20.57 5.72 5.69
CA PHE A 52 20.20 4.67 4.73
C PHE A 52 18.69 4.40 4.70
N ILE A 53 18.24 3.74 3.64
CA ILE A 53 16.86 3.29 3.45
C ILE A 53 16.72 1.86 3.99
N LEU A 54 15.76 1.65 4.90
CA LEU A 54 15.25 0.34 5.28
C LEU A 54 14.24 -0.07 4.20
N GLY A 55 14.70 -0.94 3.29
CA GLY A 55 14.02 -1.25 2.04
C GLY A 55 12.58 -1.76 2.17
N PRO A 56 11.83 -1.78 1.06
CA PRO A 56 10.45 -2.20 1.04
C PRO A 56 10.33 -3.68 1.43
N CYS A 57 9.59 -3.94 2.51
CA CYS A 57 9.17 -5.24 2.97
C CYS A 57 7.70 -5.45 2.60
N PHE A 58 7.43 -6.45 1.76
CA PHE A 58 6.09 -6.77 1.31
C PHE A 58 5.41 -7.74 2.28
N PHE A 59 4.14 -7.47 2.61
CA PHE A 59 3.29 -8.42 3.36
C PHE A 59 2.42 -9.21 2.40
N GLU A 60 3.00 -10.23 1.81
CA GLU A 60 2.34 -11.09 0.82
C GLU A 60 2.21 -12.54 1.33
N ARG A 61 1.09 -13.18 0.99
CA ARG A 61 0.88 -14.62 1.09
C ARG A 61 0.98 -15.17 -0.32
N VAL A 62 2.00 -15.97 -0.55
CA VAL A 62 2.13 -16.70 -1.81
C VAL A 62 1.19 -17.91 -1.74
N ASN A 63 0.06 -17.84 -2.44
CA ASN A 63 -0.70 -19.02 -2.80
C ASN A 63 -0.33 -19.41 -4.24
N PRO A 64 -0.35 -20.71 -4.62
CA PRO A 64 0.04 -21.15 -5.96
C PRO A 64 -0.80 -20.53 -7.10
N GLN A 65 -1.97 -19.98 -6.80
CA GLN A 65 -2.89 -19.39 -7.78
C GLN A 65 -3.04 -17.87 -7.68
N GLU A 66 -2.64 -17.23 -6.58
CA GLU A 66 -2.91 -15.80 -6.35
C GLU A 66 -1.95 -15.19 -5.32
N LEU A 67 -1.55 -13.94 -5.56
CA LEU A 67 -0.84 -13.12 -4.59
C LEU A 67 -1.87 -12.42 -3.68
N THR A 68 -2.01 -12.87 -2.43
CA THR A 68 -2.94 -12.24 -1.49
C THR A 68 -2.16 -11.45 -0.44
N THR A 69 -2.45 -10.16 -0.25
CA THR A 69 -1.87 -9.42 0.87
C THR A 69 -2.31 -9.98 2.21
N CYS A 70 -1.34 -10.11 3.12
CA CYS A 70 -1.65 -10.29 4.53
C CYS A 70 -1.63 -8.93 5.24
N PRO A 71 -2.57 -8.66 6.15
CA PRO A 71 -2.44 -7.53 7.05
C PRO A 71 -1.14 -7.64 7.85
N ALA A 72 -0.48 -6.52 8.06
CA ALA A 72 0.60 -6.45 9.03
C ALA A 72 -0.02 -6.63 10.42
N ASN A 73 0.51 -7.57 11.19
CA ASN A 73 0.11 -7.83 12.57
C ASN A 73 1.35 -7.75 13.48
N GLY A 74 1.14 -7.65 14.80
CA GLY A 74 2.24 -7.43 15.74
C GLY A 74 3.39 -8.45 15.62
N GLU A 75 3.08 -9.72 15.35
CA GLU A 75 4.10 -10.76 15.15
C GLU A 75 4.93 -10.54 13.88
N ARG A 76 4.29 -10.22 12.76
CA ARG A 76 4.98 -9.92 11.49
C ARG A 76 5.81 -8.64 11.58
N TYR A 77 5.36 -7.66 12.36
CA TYR A 77 6.14 -6.45 12.64
C TYR A 77 7.43 -6.77 13.39
N LEU A 78 7.36 -7.63 14.41
CA LEU A 78 8.53 -8.03 15.19
C LEU A 78 9.55 -8.81 14.34
N GLU A 79 9.07 -9.69 13.45
CA GLU A 79 9.94 -10.40 12.50
C GLU A 79 10.73 -9.42 11.62
N LYS A 80 10.09 -8.33 11.16
CA LYS A 80 10.74 -7.32 10.31
C LYS A 80 11.72 -6.41 11.05
N LEU A 81 11.53 -6.18 12.35
CA LEU A 81 12.47 -5.42 13.18
C LEU A 81 13.72 -6.22 13.57
N GLN A 82 13.69 -7.56 13.43
CA GLN A 82 14.79 -8.46 13.80
C GLN A 82 15.75 -8.79 12.64
N THR A 83 15.50 -8.27 11.44
CA THR A 83 16.35 -8.42 10.24
C THR A 83 17.28 -7.23 10.07
#